data_AF-T1AGB9-F1
#
_entry.id   AF-T1AGB9-F1
#
_cell.length_a   1.000
_cell.length_b   1.000
_cell.length_c   1.000
_cell.angle_alpha   90.00
_cell.angle_beta   90.00
_cell.angle_gamma   90.00
#
_symmetry.space_group_name_H-M   'P 1'
#
loop_
_entity.id
_entity.type
_entity.pdbx_description
1 polymer ?
#
loop_
_entity_poly.entity_id
_entity_poly.type
_entity_poly.pdbx_seq_one_letter_code
_entity_poly.pdbx_strand_id
1 'polypeptide(L)'
;MADPRIVREIMDAVTIPVMAKARIGHFVEAQILESLGVDYIDESEVLTPADEEFHIDKTKFKIPFVCGARNLGEALRRIAEGAAMIRTKGEPGTGNVVEAVRHARTVNSDIRRVVAAPDDELPTIAKELGAPLELVREVKRLGRLPVVNFSAGGIATPADAALM
;
A
#
# COMPACT_ATOMS: atom_id res chain seq x y z
N MET A 1 -10.70 10.67 -8.00
CA MET A 1 -11.74 9.64 -7.75
C MET A 1 -12.65 9.48 -8.98
N ALA A 2 -13.20 8.29 -9.23
CA ALA A 2 -14.21 8.06 -10.28
C ALA A 2 -15.58 8.70 -9.93
N ASP A 3 -16.45 8.89 -10.93
CA ASP A 3 -17.82 9.38 -10.70
C ASP A 3 -18.58 8.41 -9.75
N PRO A 4 -19.18 8.90 -8.64
CA PRO A 4 -19.97 8.09 -7.72
C PRO A 4 -21.03 7.20 -8.38
N ARG A 5 -21.61 7.62 -9.52
CA ARG A 5 -22.58 6.81 -10.27
C ARG A 5 -21.95 5.53 -10.81
N ILE A 6 -20.78 5.64 -11.41
CA ILE A 6 -20.04 4.50 -11.97
C ILE A 6 -19.64 3.53 -10.84
N VAL A 7 -19.20 4.07 -9.69
CA VAL A 7 -18.84 3.24 -8.53
C VAL A 7 -20.04 2.42 -8.07
N ARG A 8 -21.23 3.03 -7.94
CA ARG A 8 -22.46 2.32 -7.56
C ARG A 8 -22.87 1.27 -8.60
N GLU A 9 -22.84 1.62 -9.88
CA GLU A 9 -23.18 0.69 -10.96
C GLU A 9 -22.30 -0.57 -10.92
N ILE A 10 -20.99 -0.43 -10.62
CA ILE A 10 -20.08 -1.56 -10.46
C ILE A 10 -20.42 -2.37 -9.21
N MET A 11 -20.66 -1.70 -8.07
CA MET A 11 -21.04 -2.37 -6.82
C MET A 11 -22.32 -3.18 -6.95
N ASP A 12 -23.34 -2.66 -7.64
CA ASP A 12 -24.61 -3.36 -7.86
C ASP A 12 -24.47 -4.53 -8.84
N ALA A 13 -23.44 -4.54 -9.68
CA ALA A 13 -23.22 -5.56 -10.71
C ALA A 13 -22.48 -6.81 -10.19
N VAL A 14 -21.82 -6.75 -9.03
CA VAL A 14 -20.97 -7.84 -8.53
C VAL A 14 -21.22 -8.16 -7.07
N THR A 15 -20.91 -9.39 -6.66
CA THR A 15 -21.00 -9.83 -5.25
C THR A 15 -19.64 -9.90 -4.55
N ILE A 16 -18.55 -9.66 -5.29
CA ILE A 16 -17.19 -9.63 -4.74
C ILE A 16 -16.87 -8.22 -4.21
N PRO A 17 -15.93 -8.08 -3.26
CA PRO A 17 -15.55 -6.77 -2.75
C PRO A 17 -15.10 -5.79 -3.85
N VAL A 18 -15.55 -4.54 -3.76
CA VAL A 18 -15.22 -3.46 -4.69
C VAL A 18 -14.26 -2.48 -4.05
N MET A 19 -13.15 -2.21 -4.74
CA MET A 19 -12.19 -1.18 -4.35
C MET A 19 -12.35 0.06 -5.22
N ALA A 20 -12.15 1.24 -4.64
CA ALA A 20 -12.14 2.50 -5.38
C ALA A 20 -10.90 3.35 -5.03
N LYS A 21 -10.44 4.16 -5.99
CA LYS A 21 -9.22 4.96 -5.85
C LYS A 21 -9.52 6.39 -5.39
N ALA A 22 -8.79 6.83 -4.38
CA ALA A 22 -8.65 8.22 -3.99
C ALA A 22 -7.25 8.73 -4.35
N ARG A 23 -7.14 10.04 -4.65
CA ARG A 23 -5.84 10.69 -4.82
C ARG A 23 -5.07 10.73 -3.49
N ILE A 24 -3.75 10.70 -3.56
CA ILE A 24 -2.88 10.88 -2.38
C ILE A 24 -3.24 12.18 -1.68
N GLY A 25 -3.46 12.10 -0.37
CA GLY A 25 -3.80 13.23 0.51
C GLY A 25 -5.25 13.72 0.41
N HIS A 26 -6.04 13.24 -0.56
CA HIS A 26 -7.40 13.75 -0.77
C HIS A 26 -8.43 13.10 0.14
N PHE A 27 -8.37 13.39 1.45
CA PHE A 27 -9.26 12.77 2.45
C PHE A 27 -10.75 12.97 2.16
N VAL A 28 -11.17 14.05 1.49
CA VAL A 28 -12.58 14.26 1.09
C VAL A 28 -13.03 13.29 -0.01
N GLU A 29 -12.15 12.88 -0.92
CA GLU A 29 -12.49 11.83 -1.89
C GLU A 29 -12.72 10.51 -1.15
N ALA A 30 -11.87 10.21 -0.16
CA ALA A 30 -12.04 9.04 0.68
C ALA A 30 -13.33 9.08 1.51
N GLN A 31 -13.74 10.24 2.04
CA GLN A 31 -15.02 10.40 2.75
C GLN A 31 -16.22 10.11 1.84
N ILE A 32 -16.16 10.56 0.58
CA ILE A 32 -17.20 10.24 -0.41
C ILE A 32 -17.24 8.73 -0.63
N LEU A 33 -16.08 8.10 -0.89
CA LEU A 33 -16.00 6.66 -1.11
C LEU A 33 -16.52 5.84 0.09
N GLU A 34 -16.13 6.20 1.31
CA GLU A 34 -16.65 5.56 2.53
C GLU A 34 -18.17 5.71 2.64
N SER A 35 -18.72 6.88 2.29
CA SER A 35 -20.18 7.12 2.30
C SER A 35 -20.93 6.31 1.25
N LEU A 36 -20.28 5.96 0.14
CA LEU A 36 -20.83 5.09 -0.90
C LEU A 36 -20.81 3.61 -0.49
N GLY A 37 -20.03 3.24 0.53
CA GLY A 37 -19.97 1.87 1.03
C GLY A 37 -19.11 0.94 0.18
N VAL A 38 -18.07 1.45 -0.50
CA VAL A 38 -17.04 0.57 -1.10
C VAL A 38 -16.39 -0.31 -0.03
N ASP A 39 -15.74 -1.40 -0.40
CA ASP A 39 -15.14 -2.33 0.58
C ASP A 39 -13.72 -1.90 0.98
N TYR A 40 -12.97 -1.29 0.05
CA TYR A 40 -11.62 -0.78 0.29
C TYR A 40 -11.39 0.54 -0.46
N ILE A 41 -10.54 1.40 0.10
CA ILE A 41 -10.03 2.60 -0.58
C ILE A 41 -8.55 2.41 -0.91
N ASP A 42 -8.19 2.56 -2.18
CA ASP A 42 -6.79 2.60 -2.61
C ASP A 42 -6.33 4.05 -2.72
N GLU A 43 -5.52 4.51 -1.77
CA GLU A 43 -4.85 5.82 -1.84
C GLU A 43 -3.71 5.71 -2.86
N SER A 44 -4.00 6.12 -4.09
CA SER A 44 -3.31 5.62 -5.27
C SER A 44 -2.48 6.70 -5.95
N GLU A 45 -1.17 6.46 -6.02
CA GLU A 45 -0.17 7.25 -6.75
C GLU A 45 -0.36 7.24 -8.28
N VAL A 46 -1.21 6.35 -8.80
CA VAL A 46 -1.57 6.31 -10.23
C VAL A 46 -2.43 7.51 -10.62
N LEU A 47 -3.13 8.10 -9.66
CA LEU A 47 -3.86 9.35 -9.86
C LEU A 47 -2.95 10.53 -9.53
N THR A 48 -3.21 11.70 -10.12
CA THR A 48 -2.51 12.93 -9.75
C THR A 48 -2.67 13.20 -8.25
N PRO A 49 -1.58 13.36 -7.48
CA PRO A 49 -1.66 13.69 -6.06
C PRO A 49 -2.48 14.96 -5.81
N ALA A 50 -3.23 14.99 -4.71
CA ALA A 50 -3.91 16.20 -4.25
C ALA A 50 -3.08 16.96 -3.21
N ASP A 51 -2.24 16.22 -2.48
CA ASP A 51 -1.24 16.73 -1.55
C ASP A 51 0.08 16.01 -1.82
N GLU A 52 1.17 16.77 -1.97
CA GLU A 52 2.50 16.21 -2.25
C GLU A 52 3.29 15.91 -0.97
N GLU A 53 2.86 16.47 0.18
CA GLU A 53 3.55 16.33 1.46
C GLU A 53 2.88 15.28 2.35
N PHE A 54 1.54 15.26 2.39
CA PHE A 54 0.78 14.45 3.35
C PHE A 54 -0.12 13.41 2.68
N HIS A 55 -0.09 12.21 3.23
CA HIS A 55 -1.08 11.18 2.91
C HIS A 55 -2.30 11.32 3.82
N ILE A 56 -3.39 10.65 3.45
CA ILE A 56 -4.61 10.60 4.25
C ILE A 56 -4.30 9.97 5.62
N ASP A 57 -4.83 10.58 6.68
CA ASP A 57 -4.91 9.94 8.00
C ASP A 57 -6.02 8.89 7.98
N LYS A 58 -5.62 7.65 7.70
CA LYS A 58 -6.53 6.52 7.45
C LYS A 58 -7.16 6.00 8.74
N THR A 59 -6.61 6.35 9.90
CA THR A 59 -7.15 5.98 11.22
C THR A 59 -8.52 6.62 11.52
N LYS A 60 -8.88 7.68 10.78
CA LYS A 60 -10.17 8.38 10.90
C LYS A 60 -11.31 7.71 10.12
N PHE A 61 -11.03 6.65 9.41
CA PHE A 61 -11.97 5.92 8.57
C PHE A 61 -12.22 4.52 9.14
N LYS A 62 -13.43 4.00 8.92
CA LYS A 62 -13.79 2.62 9.28
C LYS A 62 -13.43 1.65 8.16
N ILE A 63 -13.43 2.14 6.93
CA ILE A 63 -13.09 1.36 5.75
C ILE A 63 -11.57 1.13 5.63
N PRO A 64 -11.11 -0.08 5.30
CA PRO A 64 -9.68 -0.36 5.15
C PRO A 64 -9.07 0.34 3.93
N PHE A 65 -7.82 0.76 4.09
CA PHE A 65 -7.03 1.38 3.02
C PHE A 65 -5.95 0.46 2.47
N VAL A 66 -5.75 0.55 1.16
CA VAL A 66 -4.63 0.01 0.41
C VAL A 66 -3.69 1.16 0.05
N CYS A 67 -2.38 0.98 0.25
CA CYS A 67 -1.38 1.96 -0.18
C CYS A 67 -0.23 1.30 -0.96
N GLY A 68 0.32 2.03 -1.93
CA GLY A 68 1.50 1.62 -2.68
C GLY A 68 2.80 1.86 -1.90
N ALA A 69 3.77 0.94 -2.02
CA ALA A 69 5.13 1.08 -1.49
C ALA A 69 6.21 0.55 -2.45
N ARG A 70 7.40 1.15 -2.38
CA ARG A 70 8.60 0.76 -3.16
C ARG A 70 9.67 0.07 -2.32
N ASN A 71 9.64 0.25 -1.00
CA ASN A 71 10.58 -0.30 -0.02
C ASN A 71 9.90 -0.46 1.34
N LEU A 72 10.60 -1.09 2.30
CA LEU A 72 10.02 -1.35 3.62
C LEU A 72 9.70 -0.06 4.38
N GLY A 73 10.56 0.95 4.30
CA GLY A 73 10.35 2.22 4.99
C GLY A 73 9.05 2.92 4.58
N GLU A 74 8.78 2.97 3.27
CA GLU A 74 7.53 3.51 2.74
C GLU A 74 6.31 2.69 3.18
N ALA A 75 6.40 1.36 3.13
CA ALA A 75 5.32 0.48 3.59
C ALA A 75 4.98 0.73 5.07
N LEU A 76 6.00 0.81 5.94
CA LEU A 76 5.80 1.05 7.37
C LEU A 76 5.23 2.44 7.68
N ARG A 77 5.59 3.48 6.91
CA ARG A 77 4.95 4.79 7.04
C ARG A 77 3.47 4.75 6.66
N ARG A 78 3.10 4.05 5.58
CA ARG A 78 1.68 3.89 5.19
C ARG A 78 0.88 3.12 6.25
N ILE A 79 1.47 2.07 6.83
CA ILE A 79 0.85 1.31 7.92
C ILE A 79 0.67 2.19 9.16
N ALA A 80 1.67 3.01 9.50
CA ALA A 80 1.57 3.94 10.63
C ALA A 80 0.46 4.99 10.46
N GLU A 81 0.17 5.37 9.22
CA GLU A 81 -0.96 6.25 8.87
C GLU A 81 -2.31 5.52 8.85
N GLY A 82 -2.35 4.20 9.04
CA GLY A 82 -3.56 3.38 9.11
C GLY A 82 -3.85 2.51 7.87
N ALA A 83 -2.88 2.29 6.97
CA ALA A 83 -3.09 1.35 5.86
C ALA A 83 -3.23 -0.09 6.37
N ALA A 84 -4.33 -0.74 5.97
CA ALA A 84 -4.64 -2.14 6.32
C ALA A 84 -4.08 -3.14 5.30
N MET A 85 -3.59 -2.66 4.16
CA MET A 85 -2.99 -3.45 3.10
C MET A 85 -1.92 -2.62 2.37
N ILE A 86 -0.84 -3.28 1.96
CA ILE A 86 0.20 -2.71 1.11
C ILE A 86 0.17 -3.40 -0.26
N ARG A 87 0.53 -2.66 -1.31
CA ARG A 87 0.86 -3.21 -2.62
C ARG A 87 2.17 -2.64 -3.13
N THR A 88 2.87 -3.35 -4.01
CA THR A 88 3.96 -2.72 -4.78
C THR A 88 3.40 -1.60 -5.67
N LYS A 89 4.17 -0.54 -5.91
CA LYS A 89 3.78 0.50 -6.88
C LYS A 89 3.91 0.01 -8.33
N GLY A 90 5.03 -0.67 -8.60
CA GLY A 90 5.43 -1.10 -9.94
C GLY A 90 5.45 0.06 -10.93
N GLU A 91 5.19 -0.24 -12.20
CA GLU A 91 4.96 0.75 -13.25
C GLU A 91 3.55 0.52 -13.84
N PRO A 92 2.53 1.25 -13.38
CA PRO A 92 1.16 1.06 -13.83
C PRO A 92 1.01 1.34 -15.33
N GLY A 93 0.34 0.45 -16.05
CA GLY A 93 -0.04 0.66 -17.46
C GLY A 93 1.01 0.33 -18.52
N THR A 94 2.24 -0.04 -18.15
CA THR A 94 3.30 -0.34 -19.14
C THR A 94 3.38 -1.81 -19.57
N GLY A 95 2.78 -2.72 -18.79
CA GLY A 95 2.92 -4.17 -19.01
C GLY A 95 4.35 -4.69 -18.75
N ASN A 96 5.20 -3.91 -18.09
CA ASN A 96 6.56 -4.28 -17.73
C ASN A 96 6.69 -4.56 -16.23
N VAL A 97 6.84 -5.83 -15.84
CA VAL A 97 6.86 -6.27 -14.44
C VAL A 97 8.14 -5.89 -13.68
N VAL A 98 9.18 -5.37 -14.36
CA VAL A 98 10.50 -5.12 -13.76
C VAL A 98 10.43 -4.25 -12.49
N GLU A 99 9.62 -3.20 -12.49
CA GLU A 99 9.48 -2.34 -11.31
C GLU A 99 8.75 -3.05 -10.16
N ALA A 100 7.73 -3.86 -10.44
CA ALA A 100 7.06 -4.65 -9.40
C ALA A 100 8.03 -5.64 -8.76
N VAL A 101 8.82 -6.36 -9.57
CA VAL A 101 9.87 -7.27 -9.08
C VAL A 101 10.90 -6.53 -8.23
N ARG A 102 11.34 -5.35 -8.68
CA ARG A 102 12.31 -4.53 -7.92
C ARG A 102 11.76 -4.17 -6.56
N HIS A 103 10.56 -3.60 -6.49
CA HIS A 103 9.92 -3.21 -5.24
C HIS A 103 9.72 -4.41 -4.29
N ALA A 104 9.21 -5.53 -4.80
CA ALA A 104 9.02 -6.74 -4.01
C ALA A 104 10.34 -7.28 -3.45
N ARG A 105 11.41 -7.30 -4.26
CA ARG A 105 12.75 -7.71 -3.81
C ARG A 105 13.31 -6.75 -2.77
N THR A 106 13.16 -5.44 -2.94
CA THR A 106 13.63 -4.44 -1.97
C THR A 106 12.93 -4.61 -0.63
N VAL A 107 11.58 -4.67 -0.60
CA VAL A 107 10.81 -4.89 0.63
C VAL A 107 11.26 -6.17 1.34
N ASN A 108 11.36 -7.28 0.62
CA ASN A 108 11.78 -8.56 1.21
C ASN A 108 13.24 -8.56 1.67
N SER A 109 14.12 -7.84 0.99
CA SER A 109 15.53 -7.69 1.39
C SER A 109 15.66 -6.88 2.68
N ASP A 110 14.91 -5.78 2.78
CA ASP A 110 14.87 -4.95 3.99
C ASP A 110 14.29 -5.74 5.18
N ILE A 111 13.24 -6.55 4.97
CA ILE A 111 12.69 -7.42 6.00
C ILE A 111 13.75 -8.41 6.49
N ARG A 112 14.47 -9.09 5.56
CA ARG A 112 15.56 -10.01 5.94
C ARG A 112 16.66 -9.30 6.73
N ARG A 113 17.02 -8.08 6.34
CA ARG A 113 17.99 -7.24 7.06
C ARG A 113 17.52 -6.96 8.49
N VAL A 114 16.27 -6.52 8.66
CA VAL A 114 15.67 -6.25 9.98
C VAL A 114 15.60 -7.49 10.86
N VAL A 115 15.22 -8.64 10.27
CA VAL A 115 15.11 -9.91 10.99
C VAL A 115 16.47 -10.42 11.48
N ALA A 116 17.52 -10.26 10.67
CA ALA A 116 18.87 -10.72 11.00
C ALA A 116 19.65 -9.79 11.95
N ALA A 117 19.30 -8.50 12.01
CA ALA A 117 20.01 -7.53 12.82
C ALA A 117 19.83 -7.79 14.33
N PRO A 118 20.85 -7.57 15.18
CA PRO A 118 20.70 -7.46 16.64
C PRO A 118 19.66 -6.40 17.07
N ASP A 119 19.07 -6.57 18.25
CA ASP A 119 17.98 -5.67 18.73
C ASP A 119 18.45 -4.23 18.97
N ASP A 120 19.70 -4.05 19.37
CA ASP A 120 20.33 -2.75 19.62
C ASP A 120 20.66 -1.98 18.32
N GLU A 121 20.71 -2.65 17.17
CA GLU A 121 20.89 -2.02 15.85
C GLU A 121 19.56 -1.50 15.24
N LEU A 122 18.40 -1.97 15.73
CA LEU A 122 17.10 -1.62 15.16
C LEU A 122 16.77 -0.12 15.17
N PRO A 123 17.12 0.69 16.19
CA PRO A 123 16.92 2.14 16.14
C PRO A 123 17.64 2.81 14.96
N THR A 124 18.85 2.36 14.63
CA THR A 124 19.62 2.87 13.48
C THR A 124 18.96 2.47 12.17
N ILE A 125 18.54 1.20 12.05
CA ILE A 125 17.83 0.72 10.85
C ILE A 125 16.51 1.47 10.66
N ALA A 126 15.74 1.70 11.73
CA ALA A 126 14.49 2.46 11.67
C ALA A 126 14.72 3.90 11.19
N LYS A 127 15.78 4.56 11.67
CA LYS A 127 16.19 5.90 11.23
C LYS A 127 16.53 5.92 9.74
N GLU A 128 17.31 4.96 9.25
CA GLU A 128 17.70 4.86 7.84
C GLU A 128 16.51 4.60 6.92
N LEU A 129 15.59 3.73 7.33
CA LEU A 129 14.35 3.47 6.59
C LEU A 129 13.37 4.67 6.63
N GLY A 130 13.55 5.58 7.59
CA GLY A 130 12.57 6.62 7.90
C GLY A 130 11.24 6.01 8.36
N ALA A 131 11.28 4.97 9.19
CA ALA A 131 10.11 4.21 9.63
C ALA A 131 9.96 4.24 11.16
N PRO A 132 8.73 4.09 11.70
CA PRO A 132 8.52 4.00 13.14
C PRO A 132 9.22 2.77 13.74
N LEU A 133 10.01 2.97 14.79
CA LEU A 133 10.79 1.91 15.44
C LEU A 133 9.92 0.73 15.91
N GLU A 134 8.74 1.02 16.44
CA GLU A 134 7.83 -0.05 16.91
C GLU A 134 7.35 -0.96 15.78
N LEU A 135 7.09 -0.40 14.59
CA LEU A 135 6.74 -1.21 13.42
C LEU A 135 7.94 -2.00 12.88
N VAL A 136 9.15 -1.46 12.97
CA VAL A 136 10.38 -2.19 12.62
C VAL A 136 10.58 -3.38 13.58
N ARG A 137 10.38 -3.19 14.88
CA ARG A 137 10.41 -4.26 15.88
C ARG A 137 9.34 -5.31 15.62
N GLU A 138 8.14 -4.88 15.22
CA GLU A 138 7.06 -5.79 14.84
C GLU A 138 7.42 -6.63 13.61
N VAL A 139 8.01 -6.01 12.58
CA VAL A 139 8.51 -6.73 11.39
C VAL A 139 9.57 -7.76 11.78
N LYS A 140 10.51 -7.40 12.66
CA LYS A 140 11.51 -8.35 13.16
C LYS A 140 10.85 -9.56 13.82
N ARG A 141 9.89 -9.31 14.73
CA ARG A 141 9.16 -10.35 15.45
C ARG A 141 8.36 -11.26 14.53
N LEU A 142 7.73 -10.70 13.49
CA LEU A 142 6.86 -11.44 12.58
C LEU A 142 7.60 -12.10 11.41
N GLY A 143 8.78 -11.61 11.03
CA GLY A 143 9.49 -12.03 9.82
C GLY A 143 8.83 -11.58 8.52
N ARG A 144 7.84 -10.66 8.59
CA ARG A 144 7.04 -10.15 7.47
C ARG A 144 6.38 -8.82 7.84
N LEU A 145 5.73 -8.17 6.88
CA LEU A 145 4.85 -7.04 7.15
C LEU A 145 3.67 -7.46 8.06
N PRO A 146 3.19 -6.57 8.97
CA PRO A 146 2.06 -6.87 9.86
C PRO A 146 0.70 -6.87 9.13
N VAL A 147 0.67 -6.44 7.87
CA VAL A 147 -0.52 -6.41 7.00
C VAL A 147 -0.30 -7.24 5.73
N VAL A 148 -1.38 -7.45 4.97
CA VAL A 148 -1.31 -8.13 3.68
C VAL A 148 -0.50 -7.31 2.68
N ASN A 149 0.33 -7.96 1.87
CA ASN A 149 1.16 -7.34 0.84
C ASN A 149 0.87 -7.97 -0.53
N PHE A 150 0.38 -7.16 -1.47
CA PHE A 150 0.08 -7.56 -2.85
C PHE A 150 1.15 -7.07 -3.83
N SER A 151 1.19 -7.70 -5.00
CA SER A 151 1.99 -7.24 -6.13
C SER A 151 1.10 -6.50 -7.13
N ALA A 152 1.52 -5.32 -7.58
CA ALA A 152 0.83 -4.50 -8.57
C ALA A 152 1.82 -3.75 -9.48
N GLY A 153 1.31 -3.34 -10.65
CA GLY A 153 2.03 -2.61 -11.69
C GLY A 153 2.82 -3.53 -12.63
N GLY A 154 2.57 -3.42 -13.94
CA GLY A 154 3.35 -4.14 -14.97
C GLY A 154 3.09 -5.64 -15.13
N ILE A 155 2.19 -6.25 -14.34
CA ILE A 155 1.79 -7.67 -14.51
C ILE A 155 0.93 -7.79 -15.76
N ALA A 156 1.40 -8.52 -16.77
CA ALA A 156 0.70 -8.66 -18.06
C ALA A 156 0.39 -10.12 -18.42
N THR A 157 1.16 -11.07 -17.89
CA THR A 157 1.02 -12.49 -18.21
C THR A 157 0.79 -13.36 -16.95
N PRO A 158 0.24 -14.58 -17.10
CA PRO A 158 0.19 -15.54 -15.99
C PRO A 158 1.56 -15.89 -15.40
N ALA A 159 2.62 -15.86 -16.22
CA ALA A 159 3.98 -16.07 -15.76
C ALA A 159 4.47 -14.93 -14.85
N ASP A 160 4.13 -13.67 -15.20
CA ASP A 160 4.42 -12.52 -14.33
C ASP A 160 3.69 -12.65 -13.00
N ALA A 161 2.42 -13.08 -13.01
CA ALA A 161 1.64 -13.28 -11.79
C ALA A 161 2.24 -14.38 -10.89
N ALA A 162 2.73 -15.47 -11.47
CA ALA A 162 3.37 -16.57 -10.73
C ALA A 162 4.79 -16.25 -10.22
N LEU A 163 5.46 -15.26 -10.84
CA LEU A 163 6.79 -14.79 -10.42
C LEU A 163 6.74 -13.97 -9.13
N MET A 164 5.62 -13.29 -8.88
CA MET A 164 5.43 -12.32 -7.80
C MET A 164 4.99 -12.97 -6.48
#